data_AF-A0A2D7BNM4-F1
#
_entry.id   AF-A0A2D7BNM4-F1
#
_cell.length_a   1.000
_cell.length_b   1.000
_cell.length_c   1.000
_cell.angle_alpha   90.00
_cell.angle_beta   90.00
_cell.angle_gamma   90.00
#
_symmetry.space_group_name_H-M   'P 1'
#
loop_
_entity.id
_entity.type
_entity.pdbx_description
1 polymer ?
#
loop_
_entity_poly.entity_id
_entity_poly.type
_entity_poly.pdbx_seq_one_letter_code
_entity_poly.pdbx_strand_id
1 'polypeptide(L)'
;MEFRCVEECSDCCVQREYYPTKQFGKIGVLILPNEKEKIEKFAKENKIEIKILPRIGVSENLNQIPTKILAYQLMGIEENGNTCPFLDTESGKKSTHGGYPCKIYKSKPLACSAYPLIESNPITLDEKCKFCKECGTANQNLEFETESLLKIKENMQTNANHIWRYATGIGEREDKEIIKTGWILEEGI
;
A
#
# COMPACT_ATOMS: atom_id res chain seq x y z
N MET A 1 -16.32 16.65 9.67
CA MET A 1 -17.14 15.46 9.35
C MET A 1 -17.10 14.52 10.53
N GLU A 2 -18.25 14.17 11.13
CA GLU A 2 -18.31 13.04 12.05
C GLU A 2 -18.32 11.76 11.21
N PHE A 3 -17.17 11.08 11.11
CA PHE A 3 -17.00 9.78 10.45
C PHE A 3 -17.61 8.64 11.29
N ARG A 4 -18.86 8.82 11.75
CA ARG A 4 -19.61 7.84 12.56
C ARG A 4 -20.58 7.01 11.74
N CYS A 5 -20.65 7.22 10.43
CA CYS A 5 -21.63 6.55 9.58
C CYS A 5 -21.28 5.09 9.28
N VAL A 6 -20.04 4.65 9.56
CA VAL A 6 -19.61 3.25 9.39
C VAL A 6 -18.84 2.77 10.62
N GLU A 7 -19.24 1.61 11.14
CA GLU A 7 -18.46 0.86 12.12
C GLU A 7 -17.41 0.00 11.41
N GLU A 8 -16.20 -0.07 11.98
CA GLU A 8 -15.10 -0.95 11.55
C GLU A 8 -14.47 -0.60 10.19
N CYS A 9 -14.35 0.70 9.87
CA CYS A 9 -13.66 1.17 8.66
C CYS A 9 -12.13 0.97 8.74
N SER A 10 -11.66 -0.27 8.58
CA SER A 10 -10.22 -0.61 8.54
C SER A 10 -9.86 -1.75 7.58
N ASP A 11 -10.79 -2.23 6.74
CA ASP A 11 -10.59 -3.38 5.85
C ASP A 11 -9.34 -3.24 4.96
N CYS A 12 -9.10 -2.06 4.38
CA CYS A 12 -7.90 -1.80 3.57
C CYS A 12 -6.57 -1.87 4.34
N CYS A 13 -6.62 -1.82 5.68
CA CYS A 13 -5.48 -1.99 6.57
C CYS A 13 -5.34 -3.41 7.12
N VAL A 14 -6.39 -4.24 7.06
CA VAL A 14 -6.41 -5.60 7.62
C VAL A 14 -6.46 -6.71 6.56
N GLN A 15 -6.82 -6.39 5.32
CA GLN A 15 -6.82 -7.34 4.21
C GLN A 15 -5.93 -6.82 3.08
N ARG A 16 -5.03 -7.68 2.61
CA ARG A 16 -4.21 -7.44 1.42
C ARG A 16 -4.65 -8.30 0.27
N GLU A 17 -4.37 -7.79 -0.91
CA GLU A 17 -4.72 -8.42 -2.17
C GLU A 17 -3.49 -8.94 -2.88
N TYR A 18 -3.69 -9.94 -3.73
CA TYR A 18 -2.67 -10.37 -4.68
C TYR A 18 -2.60 -9.39 -5.84
N TYR A 19 -1.38 -9.05 -6.26
CA TYR A 19 -1.19 -8.21 -7.43
C TYR A 19 0.23 -8.36 -8.02
N PRO A 20 0.38 -8.43 -9.37
CA PRO A 20 -0.69 -8.52 -10.37
C PRO A 20 -1.45 -9.85 -10.35
N THR A 21 -0.80 -10.93 -9.90
CA THR A 21 -1.40 -12.26 -9.76
C THR A 21 -0.91 -12.91 -8.47
N LYS A 22 -1.48 -14.07 -8.10
CA LYS A 22 -1.02 -14.85 -6.95
C LYS A 22 0.47 -15.21 -7.01
N GLN A 23 1.04 -15.35 -8.21
CA GLN A 23 2.47 -15.63 -8.38
C GLN A 23 3.37 -14.55 -7.78
N PHE A 24 2.91 -13.30 -7.73
CA PHE A 24 3.68 -12.19 -7.16
C PHE A 24 3.51 -12.05 -5.64
N GLY A 25 2.59 -12.82 -5.05
CA GLY A 25 2.20 -12.68 -3.65
C GLY A 25 1.31 -11.45 -3.40
N LYS A 26 0.97 -11.27 -2.14
CA LYS A 26 0.17 -10.12 -1.69
C LYS A 26 0.99 -8.84 -1.71
N ILE A 27 0.30 -7.76 -2.02
CA ILE A 27 0.86 -6.42 -2.14
C ILE A 27 0.80 -5.66 -0.81
N GLY A 28 1.89 -4.96 -0.49
CA GLY A 28 1.94 -4.04 0.64
C GLY A 28 1.49 -2.61 0.30
N VAL A 29 1.46 -1.73 1.31
CA VAL A 29 1.22 -0.28 1.09
C VAL A 29 2.38 0.29 0.30
N LEU A 30 2.10 1.00 -0.81
CA LEU A 30 3.14 1.70 -1.57
C LEU A 30 3.84 2.74 -0.70
N ILE A 31 5.17 2.67 -0.67
CA ILE A 31 6.05 3.63 0.01
C ILE A 31 7.01 4.19 -1.04
N LEU A 32 7.06 5.52 -1.20
CA LEU A 32 8.05 6.14 -2.06
C LEU A 32 9.45 6.11 -1.41
N PRO A 33 10.54 6.16 -2.21
CA PRO A 33 11.91 6.13 -1.69
C PRO A 33 12.19 7.21 -0.63
N ASN A 34 11.63 8.41 -0.79
CA ASN A 34 11.77 9.52 0.16
C ASN A 34 10.94 9.36 1.46
N GLU A 35 9.99 8.43 1.50
CA GLU A 35 9.19 8.10 2.68
C GLU A 35 9.79 6.95 3.50
N LYS A 36 10.51 6.03 2.83
CA LYS A 36 11.05 4.80 3.42
C LYS A 36 11.81 5.05 4.72
N GLU A 37 12.82 5.91 4.70
CA GLU A 37 13.66 6.17 5.88
C GLU A 37 12.88 6.77 7.04
N LYS A 38 11.88 7.62 6.74
CA LYS A 38 11.03 8.25 7.77
C LYS A 38 10.17 7.20 8.47
N ILE A 39 9.62 6.26 7.71
CA ILE A 39 8.80 5.16 8.24
C ILE A 39 9.66 4.19 9.06
N GLU A 40 10.84 3.82 8.56
CA GLU A 40 11.79 2.96 9.29
C GLU A 40 12.21 3.60 10.61
N LYS A 41 12.53 4.89 10.60
CA LYS A 41 12.86 5.65 11.82
C LYS A 41 11.69 5.67 12.81
N PHE A 42 10.49 6.02 12.34
CA PHE A 42 9.29 6.05 13.18
C PHE A 42 9.00 4.68 13.82
N ALA A 43 9.08 3.60 13.04
CA ALA A 43 8.87 2.24 13.52
C ALA A 43 9.89 1.86 14.60
N LYS A 44 11.17 2.14 14.37
CA LYS A 44 12.24 1.90 15.35
C LYS A 44 12.02 2.66 16.65
N GLU A 45 11.70 3.96 16.58
CA GLU A 45 11.46 4.80 17.76
C GLU A 45 10.26 4.32 18.59
N ASN A 46 9.26 3.74 17.94
CA ASN A 46 8.05 3.23 18.58
C ASN A 46 8.06 1.72 18.85
N LYS A 47 9.19 1.04 18.62
CA LYS A 47 9.35 -0.42 18.79
C LYS A 47 8.32 -1.24 18.00
N ILE A 48 8.00 -0.79 16.80
CA ILE A 48 7.10 -1.48 15.87
C ILE A 48 7.97 -2.25 14.88
N GLU A 49 7.78 -3.56 14.81
CA GLU A 49 8.42 -4.38 13.78
C GLU A 49 7.74 -4.16 12.43
N ILE A 50 8.53 -3.87 11.40
CA ILE A 50 8.04 -3.64 10.05
C ILE A 50 8.89 -4.41 9.05
N LYS A 51 8.26 -4.82 7.94
CA LYS A 51 8.92 -5.40 6.77
C LYS A 51 8.63 -4.53 5.55
N ILE A 52 9.68 -3.93 4.99
CA ILE A 52 9.60 -3.16 3.74
C ILE A 52 10.34 -3.93 2.65
N LEU A 53 9.65 -4.22 1.56
CA LEU A 53 10.22 -4.87 0.38
C LEU A 53 10.27 -3.87 -0.79
N PRO A 54 11.14 -4.08 -1.79
CA PRO A 54 10.98 -3.40 -3.07
C PRO A 54 9.61 -3.72 -3.68
N ARG A 55 9.09 -2.83 -4.51
CA ARG A 55 7.81 -3.02 -5.23
C ARG A 55 8.01 -2.87 -6.73
N ILE A 56 8.54 -1.73 -7.17
CA ILE A 56 8.80 -1.42 -8.57
C ILE A 56 10.23 -0.93 -8.71
N GLY A 57 10.97 -1.55 -9.62
CA GLY A 57 12.32 -1.16 -10.00
C GLY A 57 12.42 -0.94 -11.50
N VAL A 58 13.47 -0.25 -11.93
CA VAL A 58 13.74 0.02 -13.35
C VAL A 58 15.20 -0.21 -13.70
N SER A 59 15.44 -0.54 -14.96
CA SER A 59 16.79 -0.62 -15.55
C SER A 59 16.77 -0.20 -17.02
N GLU A 60 17.93 0.18 -17.55
CA GLU A 60 18.12 0.45 -18.99
C GLU A 60 18.46 -0.82 -19.78
N ASN A 61 18.94 -1.85 -19.09
CA ASN A 61 19.40 -3.12 -19.69
C ASN A 61 18.62 -4.30 -19.10
N LEU A 62 18.03 -5.10 -19.99
CA LEU A 62 17.28 -6.31 -19.69
C LEU A 62 18.08 -7.35 -18.89
N ASN A 63 19.39 -7.44 -19.13
CA ASN A 63 20.26 -8.45 -18.54
C ASN A 63 20.74 -8.09 -17.12
N GLN A 64 20.16 -7.06 -16.52
CA GLN A 64 20.53 -6.58 -15.18
C GLN A 64 19.27 -6.49 -14.31
N ILE A 65 19.42 -6.82 -13.03
CA ILE A 65 18.43 -6.49 -12.01
C ILE A 65 18.19 -4.96 -11.97
N PRO A 66 17.08 -4.48 -11.39
CA PRO A 66 16.81 -3.05 -11.28
C PRO A 66 17.98 -2.25 -10.73
N THR A 67 18.36 -1.19 -11.44
CA THR A 67 19.42 -0.26 -11.02
C THR A 67 18.85 0.86 -10.15
N LYS A 68 17.55 1.14 -10.26
CA LYS A 68 16.83 2.12 -9.43
C LYS A 68 15.50 1.52 -8.95
N ILE A 69 15.17 1.75 -7.68
CA ILE A 69 13.87 1.40 -7.11
C ILE A 69 12.99 2.65 -7.15
N LEU A 70 11.82 2.55 -7.79
CA LEU A 70 10.82 3.63 -7.85
C LEU A 70 9.84 3.57 -6.68
N ALA A 71 9.54 2.37 -6.20
CA ALA A 71 8.65 2.18 -5.06
C ALA A 71 9.06 0.99 -4.21
N TYR A 72 8.76 1.12 -2.92
CA TYR A 72 8.78 0.06 -1.94
C TYR A 72 7.35 -0.29 -1.53
N GLN A 73 7.22 -1.34 -0.73
CA GLN A 73 5.96 -1.76 -0.15
C GLN A 73 6.12 -2.17 1.31
N LEU A 74 5.29 -1.60 2.18
CA LEU A 74 5.16 -1.98 3.59
C LEU A 74 4.23 -3.18 3.71
N MET A 75 4.77 -4.30 4.17
CA MET A 75 4.03 -5.56 4.34
C MET A 75 3.29 -5.60 5.68
N GLY A 76 2.25 -6.44 5.74
CA GLY A 76 1.58 -6.75 7.00
C GLY A 76 2.41 -7.66 7.92
N ILE A 77 1.94 -7.80 9.17
CA ILE A 77 2.63 -8.50 10.25
C ILE A 77 2.43 -10.02 10.24
N GLU A 78 1.30 -10.49 9.73
CA GLU A 78 1.00 -11.93 9.66
C GLU A 78 1.76 -12.60 8.50
N GLU A 79 1.87 -13.93 8.55
CA GLU A 79 2.51 -14.71 7.49
C GLU A 79 1.88 -14.48 6.11
N ASN A 80 0.55 -14.27 6.08
CA ASN A 80 -0.17 -13.97 4.84
C ASN A 80 -0.05 -12.49 4.41
N GLY A 81 0.62 -11.63 5.20
CA GLY A 81 0.92 -10.25 4.86
C GLY A 81 -0.20 -9.25 5.08
N ASN A 82 -1.26 -9.62 5.80
CA ASN A 82 -2.49 -8.84 5.89
C ASN A 82 -2.37 -7.58 6.76
N THR A 83 -2.40 -7.77 8.08
CA THR A 83 -2.61 -6.69 9.04
C THR A 83 -1.47 -5.67 9.02
N CYS A 84 -1.80 -4.40 8.83
CA CYS A 84 -0.83 -3.30 8.83
C CYS A 84 -0.12 -3.21 10.20
N PRO A 85 1.23 -3.12 10.23
CA PRO A 85 1.99 -3.08 11.49
C PRO A 85 1.72 -1.86 12.37
N PHE A 86 1.18 -0.79 11.80
CA PHE A 86 0.82 0.41 12.55
C PHE A 86 -0.60 0.39 13.09
N LEU A 87 -1.39 -0.63 12.79
CA LEU A 87 -2.76 -0.74 13.27
C LEU A 87 -2.76 -1.25 14.70
N ASP A 88 -3.48 -0.56 15.59
CA ASP A 88 -3.66 -0.97 16.97
C ASP A 88 -4.89 -1.87 17.09
N THR A 89 -4.69 -3.18 16.97
CA THR A 89 -5.73 -4.20 17.07
C THR A 89 -5.91 -4.77 18.49
N GLU A 90 -4.97 -4.47 19.41
CA GLU A 90 -4.91 -5.11 20.73
C GLU A 90 -5.52 -4.25 21.84
N SER A 91 -5.47 -2.92 21.74
CA SER A 91 -5.87 -2.05 22.86
C SER A 91 -7.39 -1.94 23.09
N GLY A 92 -8.20 -2.47 22.17
CA GLY A 92 -9.67 -2.32 22.17
C GLY A 92 -10.16 -0.90 21.88
N LYS A 93 -9.25 0.06 21.64
CA LYS A 93 -9.61 1.45 21.30
C LYS A 93 -10.14 1.53 19.87
N LYS A 94 -10.97 2.54 19.61
CA LYS A 94 -11.44 2.89 18.27
C LYS A 94 -10.86 4.25 17.86
N SER A 95 -10.60 4.38 16.57
CA SER A 95 -10.26 5.66 15.94
C SER A 95 -11.48 6.57 15.90
N THR A 96 -11.28 7.83 15.54
CA THR A 96 -12.37 8.78 15.26
C THR A 96 -13.27 8.37 14.08
N HIS A 97 -12.85 7.35 13.32
CA HIS A 97 -13.51 6.82 12.14
C HIS A 97 -14.10 5.42 12.36
N GLY A 98 -14.27 5.00 13.62
CA GLY A 98 -14.89 3.72 13.99
C GLY A 98 -14.05 2.45 13.76
N GLY A 99 -12.96 2.53 12.98
CA GLY A 99 -11.96 1.47 12.80
C GLY A 99 -10.87 1.45 13.88
N TYR A 100 -9.88 0.56 13.73
CA TYR A 100 -8.72 0.52 14.62
C TYR A 100 -7.83 1.79 14.50
N PRO A 101 -7.27 2.30 15.61
CA PRO A 101 -6.32 3.42 15.56
C PRO A 101 -5.07 3.09 14.75
N CYS A 102 -4.64 4.03 13.92
CA CYS A 102 -3.38 3.92 13.19
C CYS A 102 -2.28 4.74 13.90
N LYS A 103 -1.25 4.07 14.39
CA LYS A 103 -0.14 4.67 15.16
C LYS A 103 0.66 5.68 14.33
N ILE A 104 0.73 5.49 13.01
CA ILE A 104 1.42 6.40 12.08
C ILE A 104 0.48 7.40 11.40
N TYR A 105 -0.78 7.56 11.85
CA TYR A 105 -1.80 8.33 11.11
C TYR A 105 -1.37 9.74 10.66
N LYS A 106 -0.63 10.47 11.51
CA LYS A 106 -0.13 11.83 11.20
C LYS A 106 1.06 11.85 10.22
N SER A 107 1.73 10.72 10.04
CA SER A 107 2.90 10.54 9.19
C SER A 107 2.69 9.38 8.20
N LYS A 108 1.42 9.10 7.88
CA LYS A 108 1.04 7.96 7.05
C LYS A 108 1.59 8.15 5.63
N PRO A 109 1.88 7.06 4.91
CA PRO A 109 2.37 7.15 3.53
C PRO A 109 1.40 7.92 2.64
N LEU A 110 1.92 8.50 1.54
CA LEU A 110 1.09 9.14 0.51
C LEU A 110 0.02 8.18 -0.02
N ALA A 111 0.34 6.90 -0.17
CA ALA A 111 -0.64 5.89 -0.61
C ALA A 111 -1.82 5.75 0.35
N CYS A 112 -1.58 5.85 1.66
CA CYS A 112 -2.67 5.88 2.67
C CYS A 112 -3.40 7.23 2.70
N SER A 113 -2.75 8.30 2.24
CA SER A 113 -3.34 9.64 2.14
C SER A 113 -4.17 9.84 0.87
N ALA A 114 -3.85 9.11 -0.20
CA ALA A 114 -4.59 9.13 -1.46
C ALA A 114 -5.85 8.25 -1.40
N TYR A 115 -5.90 7.26 -0.49
CA TYR A 115 -7.08 6.41 -0.33
C TYR A 115 -8.30 7.25 0.09
N PRO A 116 -9.47 7.08 -0.54
CA PRO A 116 -9.88 5.94 -1.36
C PRO A 116 -9.76 6.13 -2.88
N LEU A 117 -8.99 7.10 -3.38
CA LEU A 117 -8.85 7.30 -4.83
C LEU A 117 -8.03 6.17 -5.48
N ILE A 118 -8.52 5.69 -6.63
CA ILE A 118 -7.83 4.77 -7.53
C ILE A 118 -7.36 5.54 -8.77
N GLU A 119 -6.12 5.28 -9.20
CA GLU A 119 -5.61 5.77 -10.48
C GLU A 119 -6.33 5.06 -11.65
N SER A 120 -7.31 5.74 -12.23
CA SER A 120 -8.02 5.36 -13.45
C SER A 120 -8.28 6.62 -14.30
N ASN A 121 -8.82 6.44 -15.52
CA ASN A 121 -9.21 7.57 -16.36
C ASN A 121 -10.71 7.50 -16.69
N PRO A 122 -11.58 8.28 -16.00
CA PRO A 122 -11.28 9.25 -14.93
C PRO A 122 -10.91 8.59 -13.59
N ILE A 123 -10.33 9.34 -12.64
CA ILE A 123 -10.07 8.87 -11.26
C ILE A 123 -11.39 8.43 -10.62
N THR A 124 -11.39 7.25 -9.99
CA THR A 124 -12.56 6.69 -9.30
C THR A 124 -12.27 6.42 -7.83
N LEU A 125 -13.33 6.11 -7.07
CA LEU A 125 -13.22 5.64 -5.70
C LEU A 125 -13.03 4.12 -5.68
N ASP A 126 -12.24 3.64 -4.73
CA ASP A 126 -12.13 2.22 -4.46
C ASP A 126 -13.48 1.66 -4.03
N GLU A 127 -14.02 0.76 -4.84
CA GLU A 127 -15.27 0.06 -4.55
C GLU A 127 -15.18 -0.72 -3.23
N LYS A 128 -14.00 -1.09 -2.74
CA LYS A 128 -13.85 -1.77 -1.45
C LYS A 128 -13.96 -0.81 -0.26
N CYS A 129 -13.97 0.50 -0.48
CA CYS A 129 -14.15 1.46 0.58
C CYS A 129 -15.59 1.42 1.11
N LYS A 130 -15.77 0.76 2.26
CA LYS A 130 -17.05 0.66 2.98
C LYS A 130 -17.68 2.03 3.24
N PHE A 131 -16.87 3.02 3.64
CA PHE A 131 -17.34 4.40 3.83
C PHE A 131 -17.90 5.02 2.54
N CYS A 132 -17.19 4.89 1.41
CA CYS A 132 -17.66 5.41 0.12
C CYS A 132 -18.97 4.76 -0.32
N LYS A 133 -19.11 3.45 -0.07
CA LYS A 133 -20.32 2.68 -0.38
C LYS A 133 -21.52 3.08 0.47
N GLU A 134 -21.34 3.19 1.78
CA GLU A 134 -22.45 3.33 2.73
C GLU A 134 -22.84 4.79 2.99
N CYS A 135 -21.89 5.73 2.92
CA CYS A 135 -22.13 7.12 3.31
C CYS A 135 -22.24 8.09 2.12
N GLY A 136 -22.05 7.61 0.89
CA GLY A 136 -22.43 8.28 -0.36
C GLY A 136 -21.78 9.65 -0.66
N THR A 137 -20.85 10.13 0.18
CA THR A 137 -20.38 11.53 0.15
C THR A 137 -18.86 11.68 0.27
N ALA A 138 -18.09 10.71 -0.26
CA ALA A 138 -16.67 10.94 -0.48
C ALA A 138 -16.40 11.95 -1.61
N ASN A 139 -17.35 12.22 -2.51
CA ASN A 139 -17.13 13.07 -3.70
C ASN A 139 -16.98 14.59 -3.40
N GLN A 140 -17.23 15.03 -2.17
CA GLN A 140 -17.09 16.44 -1.80
C GLN A 140 -15.84 16.58 -0.92
N ASN A 141 -14.85 17.34 -1.41
CA ASN A 141 -13.59 17.68 -0.71
C ASN A 141 -12.50 16.59 -0.68
N LEU A 142 -12.13 16.03 -1.85
CA LEU A 142 -11.01 15.08 -2.04
C LEU A 142 -9.70 15.76 -2.50
N GLU A 143 -9.54 17.06 -2.24
CA GLU A 143 -8.39 17.83 -2.74
C GLU A 143 -7.07 17.25 -2.22
N PHE A 144 -7.04 16.88 -0.94
CA PHE A 144 -5.86 16.33 -0.28
C PHE A 144 -5.51 14.92 -0.79
N GLU A 145 -6.51 14.06 -0.97
CA GLU A 145 -6.37 12.72 -1.53
C GLU A 145 -5.87 12.81 -2.98
N THR A 146 -6.44 13.74 -3.76
CA THR A 146 -6.06 13.97 -5.16
C THR A 146 -4.62 14.47 -5.26
N GLU A 147 -4.23 15.45 -4.44
CA GLU A 147 -2.86 15.95 -4.37
C GLU A 147 -1.88 14.82 -4.01
N SER A 148 -2.25 13.96 -3.04
CA SER A 148 -1.44 12.81 -2.65
C SER A 148 -1.27 11.81 -3.80
N LEU A 149 -2.34 11.52 -4.54
CA LEU A 149 -2.30 10.63 -5.71
C LEU A 149 -1.41 11.20 -6.83
N LEU A 150 -1.54 12.51 -7.12
CA LEU A 150 -0.72 13.19 -8.12
C LEU A 150 0.77 13.16 -7.76
N LYS A 151 1.11 13.37 -6.48
CA LYS A 151 2.51 13.26 -6.01
C LYS A 151 3.07 11.85 -6.20
N ILE A 152 2.28 10.81 -5.91
CA ILE A 152 2.69 9.42 -6.18
C ILE A 152 2.98 9.26 -7.67
N LYS A 153 2.04 9.68 -8.52
CA LYS A 153 2.18 9.57 -9.98
C LYS A 153 3.43 10.25 -10.50
N GLU A 154 3.70 11.48 -10.07
CA GLU A 154 4.89 12.25 -10.46
C GLU A 154 6.18 11.52 -10.07
N ASN A 155 6.26 10.96 -8.85
CA ASN A 155 7.44 10.23 -8.39
C ASN A 155 7.62 8.86 -9.06
N MET A 156 6.56 8.31 -9.62
CA MET A 156 6.57 7.02 -10.33
C MET A 156 6.90 7.15 -11.83
N GLN A 157 6.97 8.37 -12.37
CA GLN A 157 7.35 8.57 -13.78
C GLN A 157 8.80 8.12 -14.04
N THR A 158 8.99 7.46 -15.18
CA THR A 158 10.29 6.95 -15.60
C THR A 158 10.37 6.87 -17.12
N ASN A 159 11.56 7.13 -17.66
CA ASN A 159 11.88 6.93 -19.08
C ASN A 159 12.73 5.67 -19.31
N ALA A 160 12.96 4.87 -18.26
CA ALA A 160 13.73 3.65 -18.35
C ALA A 160 13.04 2.62 -19.25
N ASN A 161 13.85 1.86 -20.00
CA ASN A 161 13.33 0.89 -20.96
C ASN A 161 12.65 -0.33 -20.33
N HIS A 162 13.05 -0.71 -19.11
CA HIS A 162 12.57 -1.92 -18.45
C HIS A 162 12.02 -1.62 -17.05
N ILE A 163 10.80 -2.08 -16.79
CA ILE A 163 10.14 -2.03 -15.49
C ILE A 163 10.14 -3.42 -14.89
N TRP A 164 10.37 -3.50 -13.58
CA TRP A 164 10.44 -4.74 -12.83
C TRP A 164 9.51 -4.66 -11.64
N ARG A 165 8.78 -5.75 -11.38
CA ARG A 165 7.94 -5.92 -10.21
C ARG A 165 8.57 -6.92 -9.26
N TYR A 166 8.51 -6.63 -7.97
CA TYR A 166 9.04 -7.54 -6.95
C TYR A 166 7.95 -8.51 -6.48
N ALA A 167 8.17 -9.81 -6.68
CA ALA A 167 7.37 -10.86 -6.09
C ALA A 167 7.74 -11.01 -4.60
N THR A 168 6.75 -10.95 -3.71
CA THR A 168 6.97 -10.72 -2.28
C THR A 168 7.28 -11.99 -1.49
N GLY A 169 6.97 -13.16 -2.02
CA GLY A 169 7.01 -14.41 -1.26
C GLY A 169 5.93 -14.51 -0.18
N ILE A 170 4.95 -13.58 -0.15
CA ILE A 170 3.96 -13.45 0.92
C ILE A 170 2.57 -13.76 0.39
N GLY A 171 1.78 -14.55 1.11
CA GLY A 171 0.40 -14.86 0.77
C GLY A 171 -0.18 -15.96 1.63
N GLU A 172 -1.38 -16.37 1.31
CA GLU A 172 -2.09 -17.44 2.02
C GLU A 172 -1.33 -18.77 1.93
N ARG A 173 -1.54 -19.63 2.93
CA ARG A 173 -0.81 -20.90 3.07
C ARG A 173 -1.04 -21.81 1.87
N GLU A 174 -2.23 -21.80 1.31
CA GLU A 174 -2.66 -22.62 0.18
C GLU A 174 -1.98 -22.19 -1.13
N ASP A 175 -1.51 -20.94 -1.21
CA ASP A 175 -0.91 -20.36 -2.41
C ASP A 175 0.64 -20.44 -2.41
N LYS A 176 1.25 -20.99 -1.34
CA LYS A 176 2.72 -21.00 -1.17
C LYS A 176 3.48 -21.65 -2.32
N GLU A 177 2.91 -22.67 -2.98
CA GLU A 177 3.59 -23.38 -4.07
C GLU A 177 3.69 -22.55 -5.36
N ILE A 178 2.79 -21.57 -5.55
CA ILE A 178 2.74 -20.74 -6.76
C ILE A 178 3.39 -19.37 -6.58
N ILE A 179 3.54 -18.90 -5.32
CA ILE A 179 4.14 -17.60 -5.01
C ILE A 179 5.65 -17.66 -5.27
N LYS A 180 6.17 -16.66 -5.98
CA LYS A 180 7.61 -16.45 -6.21
C LYS A 180 8.16 -15.37 -5.29
N THR A 181 9.50 -15.29 -5.24
CA THR A 181 10.22 -14.23 -4.54
C THR A 181 11.29 -13.64 -5.46
N GLY A 182 11.40 -12.31 -5.50
CA GLY A 182 12.43 -11.60 -6.24
C GLY A 182 11.91 -10.75 -7.40
N TRP A 183 12.84 -10.19 -8.18
CA TRP A 183 12.50 -9.33 -9.31
C TRP A 183 11.98 -10.14 -10.50
N ILE A 184 10.85 -9.72 -11.04
CA ILE A 184 10.25 -10.23 -12.26
C ILE A 184 10.09 -9.05 -13.21
N LEU A 185 10.59 -9.20 -14.42
CA LEU A 185 10.46 -8.19 -15.45
C LEU A 185 8.99 -8.05 -15.87
N GLU A 186 8.52 -6.82 -15.98
CA GLU A 186 7.19 -6.48 -16.46
C GLU A 186 7.19 -6.43 -18.00
N GLU A 187 7.32 -7.59 -18.63
CA GLU A 187 7.10 -7.77 -20.07
C GLU A 187 5.72 -8.41 -20.29
N GLY A 188 4.76 -7.64 -20.81
CA GLY A 188 3.47 -8.17 -21.27
C GLY A 188 2.52 -8.70 -20.20
N ILE A 189 2.51 -8.09 -19.01
CA ILE A 189 1.42 -8.28 -18.02
C ILE A 189 0.15 -7.58 -18.51
#